data_AF-A0A6L7MS00-F1
#
_entry.id   AF-A0A6L7MS00-F1
#
_cell.length_a   1.000
_cell.length_b   1.000
_cell.length_c   1.000
_cell.angle_alpha   90.00
_cell.angle_beta   90.00
_cell.angle_gamma   90.00
#
_symmetry.space_group_name_H-M   'P 1'
#
loop_
_entity.id
_entity.type
_entity.pdbx_description
1 polymer ?
#
loop_
_entity_poly.entity_id
_entity_poly.type
_entity_poly.pdbx_seq_one_letter_code
_entity_poly.pdbx_strand_id
1 'polypeptide(L)'
;MAEARRSSSASSAPGATRAAWPASLCHRVHRGGSRTAAASEKARTKGGADEVTRIAGAPLAVLDQIRSWHEGRQARRLARLAIDDGIWRQVMAASPVFDNMSDAAKGRLRDLSTRFLLEKRFFGAQGFLIHPSVSVSIAAQACRLVLHMELDHFAPFRTIIVYPGSFVAEREEEDELGIVHSGYEELDGESMEQGAVVLAWSEAQPSQELGTSNVVMHEFAHKLDEASGSQNGVPILHPEMNPTHWQLALRGAYTRMVEESQRAVSEGRVASTAIDDYATTNPAEFFAVCVEYFFLAPEFLAENLPAVFEQFCAFFREDTRHFADWIPPEPEE
;
A
#
# COMPACT_ATOMS: atom_id res chain seq x y z
N MET A 1 -48.64 -31.25 -17.25
CA MET A 1 -48.04 -32.58 -17.07
C MET A 1 -46.55 -32.40 -17.32
N ALA A 2 -45.75 -32.16 -16.27
CA ALA A 2 -45.10 -33.17 -15.42
C ALA A 2 -43.95 -33.88 -16.18
N GLU A 3 -42.74 -34.10 -15.69
CA GLU A 3 -41.98 -33.76 -14.48
C GLU A 3 -40.57 -34.41 -14.65
N ALA A 4 -39.63 -34.07 -13.76
CA ALA A 4 -38.54 -34.92 -13.24
C ALA A 4 -37.11 -34.91 -13.87
N ARG A 5 -36.25 -34.11 -13.22
CA ARG A 5 -35.00 -34.45 -12.47
C ARG A 5 -34.26 -35.78 -12.75
N ARG A 6 -32.90 -35.68 -12.82
CA ARG A 6 -31.81 -36.41 -12.07
C ARG A 6 -30.47 -36.22 -12.84
N SER A 7 -29.40 -35.60 -12.34
CA SER A 7 -28.46 -35.87 -11.23
C SER A 7 -27.23 -36.73 -11.61
N SER A 8 -26.05 -36.30 -11.11
CA SER A 8 -24.71 -36.95 -11.03
C SER A 8 -23.82 -36.83 -12.29
N SER A 9 -22.50 -36.63 -12.21
CA SER A 9 -21.54 -37.00 -11.15
C SER A 9 -20.30 -36.10 -11.12
N ALA A 10 -19.81 -35.87 -9.90
CA ALA A 10 -18.52 -35.30 -9.56
C ALA A 10 -17.34 -36.16 -10.08
N SER A 11 -16.26 -35.50 -10.49
CA SER A 11 -14.93 -36.09 -10.65
C SER A 11 -13.98 -35.41 -9.66
N SER A 12 -13.65 -36.14 -8.60
CA SER A 12 -12.69 -35.85 -7.56
C SER A 12 -11.25 -35.96 -8.07
N ALA A 13 -10.41 -34.96 -7.79
CA ALA A 13 -8.95 -35.06 -7.76
C ALA A 13 -8.43 -34.62 -6.37
N PRO A 14 -7.29 -35.14 -5.90
CA PRO A 14 -7.06 -35.36 -4.48
C PRO A 14 -6.27 -34.24 -3.77
N GLY A 15 -6.74 -33.89 -2.56
CA GLY A 15 -5.89 -33.74 -1.37
C GLY A 15 -4.99 -32.51 -1.26
N ALA A 16 -5.56 -31.31 -1.10
CA ALA A 16 -4.86 -30.23 -0.41
C ALA A 16 -4.67 -30.62 1.06
N THR A 17 -3.43 -30.87 1.47
CA THR A 17 -3.05 -31.11 2.86
C THR A 17 -3.38 -29.90 3.71
N ARG A 18 -4.36 -30.07 4.60
CA ARG A 18 -4.72 -29.13 5.67
C ARG A 18 -3.56 -29.02 6.65
N ALA A 19 -3.09 -27.81 6.91
CA ALA A 19 -2.16 -27.53 7.98
C ALA A 19 -2.67 -26.32 8.77
N ALA A 20 -3.22 -26.59 9.96
CA ALA A 20 -3.56 -25.59 10.97
C ALA A 20 -2.28 -25.03 11.61
N TRP A 21 -2.34 -23.79 12.09
CA TRP A 21 -1.24 -23.11 12.77
C TRP A 21 -0.90 -23.77 14.12
N PRO A 22 0.39 -23.89 14.50
CA PRO A 22 0.78 -24.08 15.90
C PRO A 22 0.88 -22.72 16.62
N ALA A 23 0.04 -22.53 17.65
CA ALA A 23 -0.09 -21.33 18.49
C ALA A 23 1.16 -20.91 19.31
N SER A 24 2.35 -21.46 19.04
CA SER A 24 3.52 -21.34 19.92
C SER A 24 4.53 -20.24 19.55
N LEU A 25 4.29 -19.40 18.55
CA LEU A 25 5.18 -18.27 18.22
C LEU A 25 4.79 -16.91 18.84
N CYS A 26 3.69 -16.84 19.60
CA CYS A 26 3.13 -15.57 20.08
C CYS A 26 3.75 -14.99 21.38
N HIS A 27 4.74 -15.64 22.02
CA HIS A 27 5.23 -15.19 23.32
C HIS A 27 6.75 -15.24 23.48
N ARG A 28 7.46 -14.18 23.04
CA ARG A 28 8.72 -13.75 23.69
C ARG A 28 9.22 -12.34 23.31
N VAL A 29 8.48 -11.27 23.60
CA VAL A 29 9.08 -9.92 23.70
C VAL A 29 8.43 -9.13 24.85
N HIS A 30 8.57 -9.60 26.09
CA HIS A 30 8.33 -8.77 27.27
C HIS A 30 9.22 -9.24 28.41
N ARG A 31 10.28 -8.47 28.72
CA ARG A 31 10.80 -8.25 30.08
C ARG A 31 12.03 -7.32 30.10
N GLY A 32 11.92 -6.27 30.92
CA GLY A 32 13.02 -5.49 31.48
C GLY A 32 13.03 -4.04 30.99
N GLY A 33 12.80 -3.00 31.79
CA GLY A 33 12.68 -2.90 33.24
C GLY A 33 12.95 -1.44 33.59
N SER A 34 11.96 -0.78 34.17
CA SER A 34 12.03 0.59 34.68
C SER A 34 13.00 0.69 35.85
N ARG A 35 13.89 1.70 35.83
CA ARG A 35 14.52 2.22 37.05
C ARG A 35 14.52 3.73 37.05
N THR A 36 14.12 4.22 38.21
CA THR A 36 13.79 5.58 38.62
C THR A 36 15.01 6.48 38.81
N ALA A 37 14.71 7.79 38.76
CA ALA A 37 15.55 8.93 39.08
C ALA A 37 16.22 8.89 40.47
N ALA A 38 17.39 9.54 40.57
CA ALA A 38 17.79 10.32 41.75
C ALA A 38 18.93 11.29 41.39
N ALA A 39 18.87 12.45 42.04
CA ALA A 39 19.59 13.70 41.82
C ALA A 39 21.10 13.68 42.13
N SER A 40 21.80 14.69 41.60
CA SER A 40 22.92 15.34 42.29
C SER A 40 23.12 16.76 41.77
N GLU A 41 22.89 17.71 42.66
CA GLU A 41 23.01 19.15 42.49
C GLU A 41 24.39 19.65 42.96
N LYS A 42 24.77 20.83 42.45
CA LYS A 42 25.76 21.82 42.93
C LYS A 42 27.13 21.83 42.24
N ALA A 43 27.36 22.88 41.45
CA ALA A 43 28.27 23.96 41.85
C ALA A 43 28.03 25.22 41.01
N ARG A 44 28.16 26.35 41.69
CA ARG A 44 27.69 27.70 41.38
C ARG A 44 28.91 28.55 41.08
N THR A 45 28.93 29.35 40.02
CA THR A 45 29.56 30.70 40.04
C THR A 45 29.10 31.58 38.88
N LYS A 46 28.85 32.84 39.24
CA LYS A 46 28.38 33.98 38.45
C LYS A 46 29.40 34.45 37.40
N GLY A 47 28.90 35.07 36.34
CA GLY A 47 29.62 36.14 35.63
C GLY A 47 29.26 36.24 34.15
N GLY A 48 28.82 37.42 33.71
CA GLY A 48 28.80 37.79 32.30
C GLY A 48 27.41 37.89 31.68
N ALA A 49 26.83 39.08 31.74
CA ALA A 49 25.93 39.54 30.70
C ALA A 49 26.72 39.66 29.37
N ASP A 50 25.99 39.63 28.27
CA ASP A 50 26.45 39.76 26.87
C ASP A 50 27.01 38.47 26.25
N GLU A 51 26.12 37.71 25.59
CA GLU A 51 26.31 37.24 24.20
C GLU A 51 25.09 36.39 23.76
N VAL A 52 23.95 37.05 23.52
CA VAL A 52 22.86 36.45 22.72
C VAL A 52 23.24 36.63 21.25
N THR A 53 24.16 35.80 20.76
CA THR A 53 24.43 35.71 19.32
C THR A 53 23.46 34.72 18.71
N ARG A 54 22.47 35.29 18.00
CA ARG A 54 21.52 34.61 17.13
C ARG A 54 22.28 33.66 16.18
N ILE A 55 22.04 32.35 16.28
CA ILE A 55 22.32 31.43 15.18
C ILE A 55 21.01 31.25 14.42
N ALA A 56 20.76 32.15 13.47
CA ALA A 56 19.69 32.02 12.50
C ALA A 56 20.25 32.37 11.12
N GLY A 57 20.21 31.38 10.21
CA GLY A 57 20.47 31.57 8.79
C GLY A 57 21.77 30.95 8.28
N ALA A 58 21.81 29.62 8.10
CA ALA A 58 22.66 29.08 7.05
C ALA A 58 22.13 29.62 5.71
N PRO A 59 22.97 30.16 4.80
CA PRO A 59 22.51 30.57 3.48
C PRO A 59 21.81 29.39 2.79
N LEU A 60 20.70 29.61 2.09
CA LEU A 60 20.00 28.57 1.32
C LEU A 60 20.99 27.76 0.45
N ALA A 61 22.01 28.43 -0.09
CA ALA A 61 23.09 27.80 -0.84
C ALA A 61 23.89 26.74 -0.03
N VAL A 62 24.12 26.95 1.27
CA VAL A 62 24.82 25.99 2.15
C VAL A 62 23.91 24.80 2.47
N LEU A 63 22.60 25.03 2.66
CA LEU A 63 21.62 23.95 2.83
C LEU A 63 21.48 23.13 1.54
N ASP A 64 21.48 23.76 0.37
CA ASP A 64 21.50 23.10 -0.93
C ASP A 64 22.81 22.34 -1.20
N GLN A 65 23.95 22.87 -0.74
CA GLN A 65 25.24 22.19 -0.87
C GLN A 65 25.36 20.97 0.05
N ILE A 66 24.81 21.05 1.26
CA ILE A 66 24.71 19.93 2.19
C ILE A 66 23.72 18.89 1.66
N ARG A 67 22.57 19.33 1.13
CA ARG A 67 21.55 18.47 0.53
C ARG A 67 22.12 17.72 -0.70
N SER A 68 22.68 18.43 -1.66
CA SER A 68 23.31 17.84 -2.85
C SER A 68 24.51 16.93 -2.53
N TRP A 69 25.25 17.21 -1.45
CA TRP A 69 26.31 16.31 -0.97
C TRP A 69 25.75 15.04 -0.31
N HIS A 70 24.68 15.15 0.48
CA HIS A 70 23.98 14.01 1.06
C HIS A 70 23.32 13.15 -0.02
N GLU A 71 22.61 13.77 -0.97
CA GLU A 71 22.03 13.14 -2.16
C GLU A 71 23.11 12.46 -3.01
N GLY A 72 24.24 13.14 -3.27
CA GLY A 72 25.37 12.59 -4.01
C GLY A 72 26.05 11.41 -3.30
N ARG A 73 26.11 11.39 -1.96
CA ARG A 73 26.64 10.25 -1.20
C ARG A 73 25.63 9.09 -1.17
N GLN A 74 24.35 9.38 -0.97
CA GLN A 74 23.30 8.36 -1.01
C GLN A 74 23.20 7.72 -2.40
N ALA A 75 23.21 8.51 -3.46
CA ALA A 75 23.23 8.03 -4.85
C ALA A 75 24.44 7.10 -5.11
N ARG A 76 25.64 7.46 -4.63
CA ARG A 76 26.82 6.58 -4.76
C ARG A 76 26.74 5.30 -3.93
N ARG A 77 26.04 5.31 -2.80
CA ARG A 77 25.83 4.14 -1.95
C ARG A 77 24.77 3.21 -2.54
N LEU A 78 23.68 3.79 -3.05
CA LEU A 78 22.63 3.08 -3.76
C LEU A 78 23.16 2.50 -5.07
N ALA A 79 24.03 3.19 -5.81
CA ALA A 79 24.65 2.66 -7.03
C ALA A 79 25.42 1.34 -6.82
N ARG A 80 25.94 1.07 -5.61
CA ARG A 80 26.61 -0.20 -5.27
C ARG A 80 25.66 -1.32 -4.86
N LEU A 81 24.46 -0.95 -4.43
CA LEU A 81 23.40 -1.85 -3.98
C LEU A 81 22.23 -1.87 -4.97
N ALA A 82 22.43 -1.23 -6.14
CA ALA A 82 21.39 -1.00 -7.10
C ALA A 82 20.89 -2.35 -7.62
N ILE A 83 19.58 -2.41 -7.80
CA ILE A 83 18.92 -3.50 -8.52
C ILE A 83 19.67 -3.76 -9.81
N ASP A 84 19.89 -5.01 -10.20
CA ASP A 84 20.56 -5.36 -11.45
C ASP A 84 19.84 -4.77 -12.69
N ASP A 85 20.58 -4.30 -13.69
CA ASP A 85 20.02 -3.67 -14.90
C ASP A 85 19.15 -4.64 -15.73
N GLY A 86 19.51 -5.92 -15.77
CA GLY A 86 18.74 -6.95 -16.46
C GLY A 86 17.40 -7.18 -15.78
N ILE A 87 17.42 -7.36 -14.45
CA ILE A 87 16.21 -7.55 -13.64
C ILE A 87 15.32 -6.31 -13.71
N TRP A 88 15.90 -5.10 -13.60
CA TRP A 88 15.14 -3.87 -13.66
C TRP A 88 14.39 -3.72 -14.99
N ARG A 89 15.08 -3.94 -16.12
CA ARG A 89 14.44 -3.90 -17.44
C ARG A 89 13.36 -4.95 -17.59
N GLN A 90 13.57 -6.15 -17.06
CA GLN A 90 12.56 -7.20 -17.07
C GLN A 90 11.31 -6.78 -16.30
N VAL A 91 11.45 -6.24 -15.09
CA VAL A 91 10.32 -5.82 -14.25
C VAL A 91 9.56 -4.65 -14.86
N MET A 92 10.27 -3.64 -15.39
CA MET A 92 9.64 -2.49 -16.04
C MET A 92 8.87 -2.88 -17.30
N ALA A 93 9.31 -3.91 -18.02
CA ALA A 93 8.62 -4.43 -19.20
C ALA A 93 7.51 -5.45 -18.87
N ALA A 94 7.30 -5.78 -17.59
CA ALA A 94 6.37 -6.83 -17.19
C ALA A 94 4.97 -6.34 -16.86
N SER A 95 4.75 -5.04 -16.59
CA SER A 95 3.43 -4.49 -16.25
C SER A 95 3.16 -3.13 -16.90
N PRO A 96 1.94 -2.89 -17.45
CA PRO A 96 1.51 -1.60 -18.00
C PRO A 96 1.60 -0.42 -17.02
N VAL A 97 1.58 -0.70 -15.71
CA VAL A 97 1.77 0.27 -14.63
C VAL A 97 2.99 1.19 -14.85
N PHE A 98 4.01 0.69 -15.54
CA PHE A 98 5.29 1.38 -15.72
C PHE A 98 5.46 2.00 -17.11
N ASP A 99 4.53 1.80 -18.05
CA ASP A 99 4.73 2.12 -19.46
C ASP A 99 4.82 3.63 -19.70
N ASN A 100 3.91 4.40 -19.11
CA ASN A 100 3.83 5.86 -19.32
C ASN A 100 4.88 6.65 -18.53
N MET A 101 5.70 6.01 -17.69
CA MET A 101 6.67 6.71 -16.84
C MET A 101 7.87 7.26 -17.64
N SER A 102 8.27 8.51 -17.34
CA SER A 102 9.51 9.09 -17.87
C SER A 102 10.77 8.37 -17.37
N ASP A 103 11.88 8.47 -18.09
CA ASP A 103 13.15 7.85 -17.67
C ASP A 103 13.63 8.36 -16.30
N ALA A 104 13.41 9.65 -16.01
CA ALA A 104 13.72 10.24 -14.72
C ALA A 104 12.86 9.63 -13.60
N ALA A 105 11.56 9.43 -13.85
CA ALA A 105 10.66 8.77 -12.91
C ALA A 105 11.02 7.29 -12.70
N LYS A 106 11.34 6.55 -13.77
CA LYS A 106 11.85 5.17 -13.68
C LYS A 106 13.16 5.10 -12.87
N GLY A 107 14.06 6.07 -13.05
CA GLY A 107 15.27 6.21 -12.24
C GLY A 107 14.96 6.41 -10.75
N ARG A 108 14.04 7.35 -10.43
CA ARG A 108 13.59 7.59 -9.05
C ARG A 108 12.92 6.37 -8.44
N LEU A 109 12.07 5.68 -9.20
CA LEU A 109 11.41 4.45 -8.78
C LEU A 109 12.45 3.38 -8.43
N ARG A 110 13.48 3.18 -9.26
CA ARG A 110 14.56 2.24 -9.00
C ARG A 110 15.31 2.55 -7.70
N ASP A 111 15.56 3.82 -7.42
CA ASP A 111 16.21 4.26 -6.17
C ASP A 111 15.32 4.02 -4.95
N LEU A 112 14.01 4.25 -5.07
CA LEU A 112 13.03 3.94 -4.02
C LEU A 112 12.95 2.44 -3.77
N SER A 113 12.79 1.63 -4.83
CA SER A 113 12.74 0.17 -4.73
C SER A 113 14.04 -0.41 -4.17
N THR A 114 15.20 0.15 -4.52
CA THR A 114 16.49 -0.28 -3.94
C THR A 114 16.50 -0.04 -2.42
N ARG A 115 16.04 1.13 -1.95
CA ARG A 115 15.94 1.42 -0.51
C ARG A 115 14.93 0.52 0.20
N PHE A 116 13.77 0.33 -0.42
CA PHE A 116 12.73 -0.57 0.07
C PHE A 116 13.28 -1.99 0.30
N LEU A 117 14.02 -2.53 -0.67
CA LEU A 117 14.64 -3.86 -0.56
C LEU A 117 15.70 -3.97 0.55
N LEU A 118 16.31 -2.85 0.96
CA LEU A 118 17.25 -2.83 2.09
C LEU A 118 16.55 -2.81 3.45
N GLU A 119 15.33 -2.25 3.50
CA GLU A 119 14.57 -2.08 4.73
C GLU A 119 13.60 -3.24 5.00
N LYS A 120 13.09 -3.86 3.93
CA LYS A 120 12.11 -4.96 4.01
C LYS A 120 12.78 -6.33 3.96
N ARG A 121 12.12 -7.31 4.57
CA ARG A 121 12.51 -8.71 4.57
C ARG A 121 11.43 -9.53 3.85
N PHE A 122 11.86 -10.30 2.86
CA PHE A 122 10.98 -11.17 2.08
C PHE A 122 11.14 -12.61 2.55
N PHE A 123 10.02 -13.29 2.74
CA PHE A 123 9.95 -14.71 3.09
C PHE A 123 9.03 -15.43 2.11
N GLY A 124 9.50 -16.53 1.55
CA GLY A 124 8.65 -17.41 0.76
C GLY A 124 7.98 -18.43 1.66
N ALA A 125 6.66 -18.57 1.55
CA ALA A 125 5.87 -19.57 2.26
C ALA A 125 5.65 -20.82 1.40
N GLN A 126 5.35 -21.95 2.04
CA GLN A 126 5.08 -23.23 1.36
C GLN A 126 6.15 -23.68 0.36
N GLY A 127 7.43 -23.39 0.66
CA GLY A 127 8.55 -23.74 -0.21
C GLY A 127 8.75 -22.84 -1.42
N PHE A 128 7.99 -21.74 -1.54
CA PHE A 128 8.21 -20.72 -2.55
C PHE A 128 9.59 -20.05 -2.36
N LEU A 129 10.35 -19.92 -3.45
CA LEU A 129 11.68 -19.29 -3.41
C LEU A 129 11.58 -17.84 -3.90
N ILE A 130 12.01 -16.90 -3.06
CA ILE A 130 12.06 -15.48 -3.43
C ILE A 130 13.27 -15.25 -4.35
N HIS A 131 13.03 -15.32 -5.66
CA HIS A 131 14.01 -14.88 -6.65
C HIS A 131 14.15 -13.35 -6.62
N PRO A 132 15.32 -12.79 -6.99
CA PRO A 132 15.51 -11.35 -7.03
C PRO A 132 14.45 -10.60 -7.87
N SER A 133 14.03 -11.17 -9.01
CA SER A 133 12.96 -10.61 -9.84
C SER A 133 11.62 -10.48 -9.11
N VAL A 134 11.26 -11.43 -8.24
CA VAL A 134 10.04 -11.40 -7.41
C VAL A 134 10.11 -10.22 -6.45
N SER A 135 11.19 -10.14 -5.66
CA SER A 135 11.34 -9.05 -4.68
C SER A 135 11.40 -7.68 -5.35
N VAL A 136 12.06 -7.55 -6.49
CA VAL A 136 12.15 -6.31 -7.26
C VAL A 136 10.79 -5.93 -7.85
N SER A 137 10.02 -6.90 -8.35
CA SER A 137 8.67 -6.64 -8.86
C SER A 137 7.74 -6.12 -7.78
N ILE A 138 7.72 -6.76 -6.60
CA ILE A 138 6.91 -6.30 -5.46
C ILE A 138 7.37 -4.91 -5.03
N ALA A 139 8.68 -4.69 -4.89
CA ALA A 139 9.23 -3.40 -4.49
C ALA A 139 8.93 -2.28 -5.52
N ALA A 140 8.95 -2.57 -6.82
CA ALA A 140 8.62 -1.61 -7.86
C ALA A 140 7.13 -1.21 -7.83
N GLN A 141 6.24 -2.19 -7.69
CA GLN A 141 4.80 -1.94 -7.60
C GLN A 141 4.44 -1.18 -6.31
N ALA A 142 4.98 -1.59 -5.16
CA ALA A 142 4.80 -0.88 -3.90
C ALA A 142 5.33 0.56 -3.96
N CYS A 143 6.57 0.74 -4.44
CA CYS A 143 7.18 2.07 -4.53
C CYS A 143 6.52 2.98 -5.57
N ARG A 144 5.71 2.43 -6.49
CA ARG A 144 4.92 3.21 -7.44
C ARG A 144 3.93 4.14 -6.73
N LEU A 145 3.30 3.65 -5.66
CA LEU A 145 2.32 4.38 -4.86
C LEU A 145 2.97 5.56 -4.09
N VAL A 146 4.27 5.46 -3.79
CA VAL A 146 5.00 6.50 -3.04
C VAL A 146 6.05 7.19 -3.90
N LEU A 147 5.90 7.15 -5.24
CA LEU A 147 6.89 7.69 -6.18
C LEU A 147 7.22 9.16 -5.87
N HIS A 148 6.19 9.97 -5.64
CA HIS A 148 6.31 11.40 -5.33
C HIS A 148 6.24 11.70 -3.82
N MET A 149 6.25 10.67 -2.98
CA MET A 149 6.22 10.74 -1.51
C MET A 149 7.53 10.22 -0.91
N GLU A 150 7.56 10.04 0.41
CA GLU A 150 8.66 9.43 1.15
C GLU A 150 8.41 7.94 1.42
N LEU A 151 9.48 7.14 1.49
CA LEU A 151 9.38 5.72 1.85
C LEU A 151 8.90 5.49 3.29
N ASP A 152 8.97 6.51 4.13
CA ASP A 152 8.59 6.46 5.54
C ASP A 152 7.11 6.11 5.74
N HIS A 153 6.26 6.33 4.73
CA HIS A 153 4.88 5.83 4.71
C HIS A 153 4.79 4.30 4.85
N PHE A 154 5.83 3.56 4.45
CA PHE A 154 5.91 2.12 4.65
C PHE A 154 6.76 1.72 5.85
N ALA A 155 7.31 2.64 6.65
CA ALA A 155 8.18 2.32 7.79
C ALA A 155 7.55 1.37 8.85
N PRO A 156 6.24 1.41 9.15
CA PRO A 156 5.64 0.61 10.23
C PRO A 156 5.83 -0.90 10.09
N PHE A 157 5.83 -1.45 8.87
CA PHE A 157 6.03 -2.88 8.63
C PHE A 157 7.41 -3.20 8.04
N ARG A 158 7.89 -4.42 8.28
CA ARG A 158 9.21 -4.88 7.80
C ARG A 158 9.19 -6.19 7.05
N THR A 159 8.09 -6.93 7.13
CA THR A 159 8.02 -8.31 6.67
C THR A 159 7.05 -8.43 5.51
N ILE A 160 7.48 -9.10 4.46
CA ILE A 160 6.65 -9.46 3.31
C ILE A 160 6.71 -10.98 3.15
N ILE A 161 5.56 -11.64 3.16
CA ILE A 161 5.43 -13.09 3.04
C ILE A 161 4.77 -13.38 1.68
N VAL A 162 5.40 -14.22 0.88
CA VAL A 162 4.93 -14.54 -0.47
C VAL A 162 4.60 -16.02 -0.56
N TYR A 163 3.33 -16.32 -0.84
CA TYR A 163 2.82 -17.65 -1.14
C TYR A 163 2.86 -17.91 -2.66
N PRO A 164 2.96 -19.17 -3.10
CA PRO A 164 2.95 -19.48 -4.54
C PRO A 164 1.58 -19.21 -5.20
N GLY A 165 0.48 -19.27 -4.44
CA GLY A 165 -0.88 -18.96 -4.89
C GLY A 165 -1.76 -18.56 -3.71
N SER A 166 -3.06 -18.38 -3.95
CA SER A 166 -4.05 -18.00 -2.93
C SER A 166 -3.99 -18.92 -1.72
N PHE A 167 -4.22 -18.33 -0.55
CA PHE A 167 -4.09 -19.02 0.73
C PHE A 167 -5.34 -18.81 1.58
N VAL A 168 -5.60 -19.73 2.50
CA VAL A 168 -6.74 -19.61 3.41
C VAL A 168 -6.23 -19.08 4.75
N ALA A 169 -6.75 -17.93 5.17
CA ALA A 169 -6.56 -17.42 6.51
C ALA A 169 -7.72 -17.87 7.41
N GLU A 170 -7.40 -18.24 8.65
CA GLU A 170 -8.39 -18.49 9.70
C GLU A 170 -8.62 -17.15 10.42
N ARG A 171 -9.84 -16.61 10.31
CA ARG A 171 -10.24 -15.38 11.01
C ARG A 171 -11.04 -15.74 12.25
N GLU A 172 -10.71 -15.09 13.34
CA GLU A 172 -11.52 -15.05 14.56
C GLU A 172 -12.04 -13.61 14.71
N GLU A 173 -13.32 -13.39 14.37
CA GLU A 173 -13.98 -12.10 14.62
C GLU A 173 -14.83 -12.21 15.88
N GLU A 174 -14.55 -11.35 16.86
CA GLU A 174 -15.38 -11.20 18.06
C GLU A 174 -16.45 -10.14 17.79
N ASP A 175 -17.72 -10.53 17.81
CA ASP A 175 -18.83 -9.60 17.62
C ASP A 175 -19.05 -8.69 18.85
N GLU A 176 -19.95 -7.69 18.73
CA GLU A 176 -20.29 -6.77 19.82
C GLU A 176 -20.84 -7.46 21.09
N LEU A 177 -21.13 -8.76 21.02
CA LEU A 177 -21.62 -9.60 22.12
C LEU A 177 -20.52 -10.50 22.72
N GLY A 178 -19.28 -10.42 22.21
CA GLY A 178 -18.15 -11.21 22.66
C GLY A 178 -18.12 -12.64 22.11
N ILE A 179 -18.86 -12.92 21.03
CA ILE A 179 -18.87 -14.24 20.39
C ILE A 179 -17.79 -14.25 19.31
N VAL A 180 -16.83 -15.16 19.46
CA VAL A 180 -15.80 -15.42 18.45
C VAL A 180 -16.36 -16.30 17.36
N HIS A 181 -16.53 -15.74 16.16
CA HIS A 181 -16.84 -16.47 14.94
C HIS A 181 -15.52 -16.87 14.27
N SER A 182 -15.26 -18.19 14.16
CA SER A 182 -14.12 -18.72 13.41
C SER A 182 -14.54 -18.99 11.96
N GLY A 183 -13.98 -18.24 11.01
CA GLY A 183 -14.21 -18.38 9.57
C GLY A 183 -12.93 -18.72 8.80
N TYR A 184 -13.07 -19.32 7.62
CA TYR A 184 -11.98 -19.53 6.67
C TYR A 184 -12.24 -18.65 5.46
N GLU A 185 -11.29 -17.77 5.14
CA GLU A 185 -11.38 -16.87 3.98
C GLU A 185 -10.22 -17.17 3.03
N GLU A 186 -10.51 -17.36 1.74
CA GLU A 186 -9.50 -17.47 0.69
C GLU A 186 -9.02 -16.06 0.34
N LEU A 187 -7.74 -15.80 0.54
CA LEU A 187 -7.11 -14.50 0.41
C LEU A 187 -6.02 -14.57 -0.66
N ASP A 188 -6.00 -13.53 -1.49
CA ASP A 188 -4.94 -13.27 -2.45
C ASP A 188 -3.84 -12.36 -1.86
N GLY A 189 -4.17 -11.63 -0.79
CA GLY A 189 -3.26 -10.79 -0.02
C GLY A 189 -3.79 -10.51 1.40
N GLU A 190 -2.91 -10.05 2.29
CA GLU A 190 -3.33 -9.57 3.61
C GLU A 190 -2.34 -8.53 4.18
N SER A 191 -2.88 -7.41 4.66
CA SER A 191 -2.15 -6.36 5.35
C SER A 191 -2.53 -6.31 6.83
N MET A 192 -1.79 -7.03 7.67
CA MET A 192 -2.06 -7.09 9.12
C MET A 192 -1.63 -5.81 9.85
N GLU A 193 -2.41 -5.35 10.82
CA GLU A 193 -2.09 -4.15 11.63
C GLU A 193 -0.73 -4.32 12.35
N GLN A 194 0.22 -3.41 12.11
CA GLN A 194 1.62 -3.46 12.56
C GLN A 194 2.38 -4.77 12.18
N GLY A 195 1.83 -5.55 11.25
CA GLY A 195 2.24 -6.90 10.93
C GLY A 195 2.98 -7.05 9.59
N ALA A 196 2.91 -8.24 9.00
CA ALA A 196 3.47 -8.50 7.68
C ALA A 196 2.49 -8.08 6.58
N VAL A 197 3.02 -7.87 5.37
CA VAL A 197 2.22 -7.92 4.14
C VAL A 197 2.32 -9.33 3.60
N VAL A 198 1.18 -9.97 3.33
CA VAL A 198 1.10 -11.32 2.76
C VAL A 198 0.59 -11.20 1.34
N LEU A 199 1.18 -11.95 0.41
CA LEU A 199 0.86 -11.88 -1.02
C LEU A 199 0.82 -13.29 -1.61
N ALA A 200 -0.17 -13.58 -2.44
CA ALA A 200 -0.17 -14.70 -3.38
C ALA A 200 0.59 -14.29 -4.66
N TRP A 201 1.66 -15.00 -5.01
CA TRP A 201 2.44 -14.69 -6.20
C TRP A 201 1.69 -14.99 -7.51
N SER A 202 0.67 -15.84 -7.51
CA SER A 202 -0.20 -16.03 -8.68
C SER A 202 -0.88 -14.73 -9.08
N GLU A 203 -1.33 -13.95 -8.08
CA GLU A 203 -2.06 -12.69 -8.28
C GLU A 203 -1.13 -11.46 -8.28
N ALA A 204 0.01 -11.53 -7.58
CA ALA A 204 1.01 -10.46 -7.55
C ALA A 204 1.92 -10.42 -8.79
N GLN A 205 1.79 -11.40 -9.68
CA GLN A 205 2.58 -11.46 -10.89
C GLN A 205 2.22 -10.29 -11.82
N PRO A 206 3.23 -9.53 -12.28
CA PRO A 206 2.97 -8.49 -13.26
C PRO A 206 2.45 -9.13 -14.55
N SER A 207 1.23 -8.77 -14.93
CA SER A 207 0.63 -9.16 -16.20
C SER A 207 0.79 -8.03 -17.21
N GLN A 208 0.99 -8.42 -18.46
CA GLN A 208 0.91 -7.52 -19.62
C GLN A 208 -0.54 -7.31 -20.08
N GLU A 209 -1.47 -8.13 -19.60
CA GLU A 209 -2.89 -7.93 -19.85
C GLU A 209 -3.39 -6.77 -19.02
N LEU A 210 -4.22 -5.92 -19.63
CA LEU A 210 -4.91 -4.83 -18.96
C LEU A 210 -5.99 -5.43 -18.06
N GLY A 211 -5.61 -5.69 -16.81
CA GLY A 211 -6.54 -5.95 -15.71
C GLY A 211 -6.78 -4.69 -14.89
N THR A 212 -7.84 -4.68 -14.10
CA THR A 212 -8.14 -3.62 -13.14
C THR A 212 -7.74 -3.96 -11.71
N SER A 213 -7.14 -5.14 -11.49
CA SER A 213 -6.66 -5.56 -10.19
C SER A 213 -5.14 -5.78 -10.16
N ASN A 214 -4.54 -5.41 -9.03
CA ASN A 214 -3.16 -5.64 -8.67
C ASN A 214 -3.05 -5.77 -7.15
N VAL A 215 -2.94 -7.01 -6.68
CA VAL A 215 -2.89 -7.32 -5.23
C VAL A 215 -1.73 -6.64 -4.51
N VAL A 216 -0.58 -6.40 -5.19
CA VAL A 216 0.52 -5.67 -4.55
C VAL A 216 0.12 -4.21 -4.30
N MET A 217 -0.51 -3.56 -5.27
CA MET A 217 -0.98 -2.19 -5.06
C MET A 217 -2.08 -2.13 -4.01
N HIS A 218 -3.00 -3.10 -4.03
CA HIS A 218 -4.09 -3.22 -3.09
C HIS A 218 -3.60 -3.31 -1.63
N GLU A 219 -2.75 -4.29 -1.33
CA GLU A 219 -2.23 -4.48 0.04
C GLU A 219 -1.39 -3.29 0.52
N PHE A 220 -0.65 -2.66 -0.39
CA PHE A 220 0.15 -1.49 -0.05
C PHE A 220 -0.69 -0.21 0.06
N ALA A 221 -1.86 -0.14 -0.61
CA ALA A 221 -2.84 0.91 -0.35
C ALA A 221 -3.37 0.79 1.09
N HIS A 222 -3.69 -0.41 1.56
CA HIS A 222 -4.04 -0.60 2.97
C HIS A 222 -2.92 -0.18 3.92
N LYS A 223 -1.64 -0.36 3.57
CA LYS A 223 -0.52 0.17 4.37
C LYS A 223 -0.45 1.70 4.40
N LEU A 224 -0.85 2.37 3.33
CA LEU A 224 -0.97 3.84 3.34
C LEU A 224 -2.13 4.31 4.21
N ASP A 225 -3.26 3.61 4.17
CA ASP A 225 -4.46 3.91 4.95
C ASP A 225 -4.22 3.70 6.45
N GLU A 226 -3.65 2.54 6.81
CA GLU A 226 -3.29 2.15 8.18
C GLU A 226 -2.34 3.16 8.84
N ALA A 227 -1.51 3.88 8.08
CA ALA A 227 -0.60 4.88 8.61
C ALA A 227 -1.35 5.99 9.39
N SER A 228 -2.63 6.25 9.09
CA SER A 228 -3.50 7.18 9.82
C SER A 228 -3.90 6.68 11.23
N GLY A 229 -3.65 5.42 11.53
CA GLY A 229 -4.02 4.74 12.77
C GLY A 229 -5.24 3.81 12.65
N SER A 230 -5.86 3.70 11.47
CA SER A 230 -6.94 2.74 11.20
C SER A 230 -7.11 2.54 9.69
N GLN A 231 -7.58 1.38 9.25
CA GLN A 231 -7.99 1.15 7.86
C GLN A 231 -9.44 1.64 7.67
N ASN A 232 -9.61 2.87 7.17
CA ASN A 232 -10.92 3.50 7.01
C ASN A 232 -11.09 4.24 5.67
N GLY A 233 -10.16 4.07 4.74
CA GLY A 233 -10.09 4.75 3.44
C GLY A 233 -9.60 6.20 3.52
N VAL A 234 -8.90 6.58 4.59
CA VAL A 234 -8.38 7.93 4.82
C VAL A 234 -6.91 7.84 5.24
N PRO A 235 -5.96 7.78 4.28
CA PRO A 235 -4.55 7.82 4.58
C PRO A 235 -4.14 9.19 5.17
N ILE A 236 -2.90 9.29 5.66
CA ILE A 236 -2.33 10.58 6.08
C ILE A 236 -2.24 11.51 4.85
N LEU A 237 -3.12 12.51 4.78
CA LEU A 237 -3.16 13.48 3.69
C LEU A 237 -2.04 14.52 3.81
N HIS A 238 -1.63 15.07 2.66
CA HIS A 238 -0.67 16.18 2.64
C HIS A 238 -1.26 17.43 3.30
N PRO A 239 -0.43 18.30 3.89
CA PRO A 239 -0.91 19.55 4.51
C PRO A 239 -1.71 20.47 3.57
N GLU A 240 -1.46 20.38 2.26
CA GLU A 240 -2.15 21.18 1.25
C GLU A 240 -3.54 20.64 0.86
N MET A 241 -3.86 19.40 1.25
CA MET A 241 -5.15 18.78 0.94
C MET A 241 -6.22 19.14 1.97
N ASN A 242 -7.47 19.34 1.51
CA ASN A 242 -8.61 19.55 2.38
C ASN A 242 -9.24 18.19 2.76
N PRO A 243 -9.20 17.75 4.04
CA PRO A 243 -9.77 16.47 4.45
C PRO A 243 -11.28 16.37 4.21
N THR A 244 -11.99 17.50 4.20
CA THR A 244 -13.43 17.54 3.90
C THR A 244 -13.70 17.18 2.44
N HIS A 245 -12.88 17.69 1.50
CA HIS A 245 -13.03 17.37 0.08
C HIS A 245 -12.72 15.90 -0.19
N TRP A 246 -11.67 15.36 0.44
CA TRP A 246 -11.37 13.93 0.42
C TRP A 246 -12.57 13.10 0.88
N GLN A 247 -13.09 13.42 2.06
CA GLN A 247 -14.19 12.67 2.65
C GLN A 247 -15.48 12.76 1.81
N LEU A 248 -15.81 13.94 1.27
CA LEU A 248 -16.96 14.10 0.38
C LEU A 248 -16.83 13.28 -0.90
N ALA A 249 -15.65 13.26 -1.52
CA ALA A 249 -15.39 12.49 -2.74
C ALA A 249 -15.48 10.99 -2.49
N LEU A 250 -14.66 10.45 -1.58
CA LEU A 250 -14.55 9.01 -1.38
C LEU A 250 -15.77 8.43 -0.69
N ARG A 251 -16.22 9.01 0.44
CA ARG A 251 -17.38 8.49 1.18
C ARG A 251 -18.66 8.66 0.36
N GLY A 252 -18.79 9.76 -0.38
CA GLY A 252 -19.91 10.00 -1.27
C GLY A 252 -19.96 9.01 -2.44
N ALA A 253 -18.81 8.67 -3.04
CA ALA A 253 -18.73 7.64 -4.07
C ALA A 253 -19.06 6.23 -3.52
N TYR A 254 -18.43 5.85 -2.41
CA TYR A 254 -18.70 4.58 -1.73
C TYR A 254 -20.19 4.40 -1.40
N THR A 255 -20.81 5.40 -0.75
CA THR A 255 -22.23 5.31 -0.36
C THR A 255 -23.14 5.11 -1.57
N ARG A 256 -22.91 5.85 -2.66
CA ARG A 256 -23.68 5.69 -3.90
C ARG A 256 -23.53 4.29 -4.49
N MET A 257 -22.31 3.75 -4.49
CA MET A 257 -22.04 2.43 -5.05
C MET A 257 -22.67 1.30 -4.24
N VAL A 258 -22.64 1.41 -2.90
CA VAL A 258 -23.35 0.48 -1.99
C VAL A 258 -24.85 0.52 -2.24
N GLU A 259 -25.45 1.72 -2.34
CA GLU A 259 -26.89 1.87 -2.64
C GLU A 259 -27.25 1.29 -4.02
N GLU A 260 -26.39 1.46 -5.02
CA GLU A 260 -26.55 0.87 -6.35
C GLU A 260 -26.51 -0.66 -6.34
N SER A 261 -25.53 -1.22 -5.61
CA SER A 261 -25.40 -2.66 -5.44
C SER A 261 -26.62 -3.26 -4.74
N GLN A 262 -27.02 -2.68 -3.61
CA GLN A 262 -28.19 -3.13 -2.83
C GLN A 262 -29.48 -3.07 -3.66
N ARG A 263 -29.68 -2.00 -4.43
CA ARG A 263 -30.83 -1.86 -5.31
C ARG A 263 -30.85 -2.95 -6.39
N ALA A 264 -29.72 -3.21 -7.03
CA ALA A 264 -29.62 -4.26 -8.04
C ALA A 264 -29.99 -5.64 -7.46
N VAL A 265 -29.46 -5.97 -6.28
CA VAL A 265 -29.79 -7.21 -5.56
C VAL A 265 -31.29 -7.29 -5.26
N SER A 266 -31.90 -6.21 -4.76
CA SER A 266 -33.34 -6.19 -4.46
C SER A 266 -34.23 -6.38 -5.69
N GLU A 267 -33.72 -6.02 -6.87
CA GLU A 267 -34.40 -6.18 -8.15
C GLU A 267 -34.06 -7.52 -8.83
N GLY A 268 -33.26 -8.38 -8.20
CA GLY A 268 -32.80 -9.65 -8.77
C GLY A 268 -31.86 -9.48 -9.96
N ARG A 269 -31.19 -8.34 -10.06
CA ARG A 269 -30.20 -8.02 -11.10
C ARG A 269 -28.80 -8.15 -10.55
N VAL A 270 -27.85 -8.43 -11.44
CA VAL A 270 -26.43 -8.25 -11.13
C VAL A 270 -26.15 -6.74 -11.09
N ALA A 271 -25.45 -6.28 -10.06
CA ALA A 271 -25.04 -4.88 -9.97
C ALA A 271 -24.07 -4.55 -11.12
N SER A 272 -24.31 -3.44 -11.80
CA SER A 272 -23.33 -2.85 -12.72
C SER A 272 -22.71 -1.68 -11.98
N THR A 273 -21.83 -1.98 -11.03
CA THR A 273 -21.10 -0.96 -10.27
C THR A 273 -20.09 -0.26 -11.17
N ALA A 274 -19.73 0.97 -10.80
CA ALA A 274 -18.76 1.77 -11.52
C ALA A 274 -17.38 1.09 -11.58
N ILE A 275 -16.95 0.47 -10.48
CA ILE A 275 -15.73 -0.33 -10.35
C ILE A 275 -16.09 -1.72 -9.80
N ASP A 276 -15.10 -2.58 -9.61
CA ASP A 276 -15.25 -3.91 -8.99
C ASP A 276 -16.16 -3.88 -7.75
N ASP A 277 -17.12 -4.81 -7.65
CA ASP A 277 -18.14 -4.81 -6.60
C ASP A 277 -17.56 -5.11 -5.21
N TYR A 278 -16.37 -5.69 -5.15
CA TYR A 278 -15.60 -5.87 -3.92
C TYR A 278 -15.35 -4.53 -3.20
N ALA A 279 -15.27 -3.41 -3.94
CA ALA A 279 -15.17 -2.07 -3.36
C ALA A 279 -16.40 -1.64 -2.55
N THR A 280 -17.52 -2.39 -2.60
CA THR A 280 -18.70 -2.15 -1.75
C THR A 280 -18.61 -2.80 -0.37
N THR A 281 -17.57 -3.59 -0.09
CA THR A 281 -17.40 -4.33 1.16
C THR A 281 -17.24 -3.40 2.37
N ASN A 282 -16.30 -2.47 2.30
CA ASN A 282 -16.10 -1.43 3.32
C ASN A 282 -15.30 -0.24 2.72
N PRO A 283 -15.17 0.91 3.43
CA PRO A 283 -14.44 2.07 2.92
C PRO A 283 -12.94 1.85 2.66
N ALA A 284 -12.28 0.94 3.38
CA ALA A 284 -10.87 0.62 3.16
C ALA A 284 -10.68 -0.15 1.85
N GLU A 285 -11.54 -1.14 1.58
CA GLU A 285 -11.56 -1.87 0.30
C GLU A 285 -11.89 -0.92 -0.86
N PHE A 286 -12.86 -0.02 -0.66
CA PHE A 286 -13.18 0.99 -1.66
C PHE A 286 -11.95 1.83 -2.03
N PHE A 287 -11.19 2.26 -1.03
CA PHE A 287 -9.95 3.00 -1.24
C PHE A 287 -8.91 2.17 -2.00
N ALA A 288 -8.64 0.94 -1.56
CA ALA A 288 -7.64 0.07 -2.18
C ALA A 288 -7.98 -0.26 -3.64
N VAL A 289 -9.24 -0.61 -3.93
CA VAL A 289 -9.71 -0.84 -5.32
C VAL A 289 -9.59 0.42 -6.15
N CYS A 290 -9.98 1.59 -5.63
CA CYS A 290 -9.77 2.84 -6.37
C CYS A 290 -8.29 3.10 -6.69
N VAL A 291 -7.35 2.71 -5.80
CA VAL A 291 -5.91 2.86 -6.04
C VAL A 291 -5.45 1.96 -7.19
N GLU A 292 -5.95 0.73 -7.26
CA GLU A 292 -5.68 -0.18 -8.39
C GLU A 292 -6.12 0.47 -9.71
N TYR A 293 -7.37 0.94 -9.78
CA TYR A 293 -7.89 1.62 -10.98
C TYR A 293 -7.13 2.91 -11.31
N PHE A 294 -6.67 3.66 -10.31
CA PHE A 294 -5.90 4.88 -10.54
C PHE A 294 -4.57 4.62 -11.26
N PHE A 295 -3.93 3.47 -11.05
CA PHE A 295 -2.68 3.12 -11.73
C PHE A 295 -2.87 2.24 -12.97
N LEU A 296 -3.93 1.44 -13.02
CA LEU A 296 -4.16 0.46 -14.10
C LEU A 296 -5.14 0.93 -15.18
N ALA A 297 -6.15 1.70 -14.80
CA ALA A 297 -7.23 2.17 -15.68
C ALA A 297 -7.63 3.62 -15.35
N PRO A 298 -6.69 4.58 -15.43
CA PRO A 298 -6.91 5.93 -14.94
C PRO A 298 -7.98 6.70 -15.72
N GLU A 299 -8.12 6.47 -17.03
CA GLU A 299 -9.20 7.05 -17.83
C GLU A 299 -10.57 6.60 -17.33
N PHE A 300 -10.69 5.30 -17.02
CA PHE A 300 -11.93 4.72 -16.52
C PHE A 300 -12.31 5.28 -15.15
N LEU A 301 -11.34 5.43 -14.23
CA LEU A 301 -11.58 6.03 -12.92
C LEU A 301 -11.96 7.51 -13.05
N ALA A 302 -11.29 8.26 -13.92
CA ALA A 302 -11.60 9.67 -14.17
C ALA A 302 -13.00 9.88 -14.78
N GLU A 303 -13.46 8.96 -15.65
CA GLU A 303 -14.79 9.02 -16.25
C GLU A 303 -15.91 8.65 -15.26
N ASN A 304 -15.70 7.59 -14.48
CA ASN A 304 -16.76 7.02 -13.63
C ASN A 304 -16.78 7.63 -12.21
N LEU A 305 -15.62 8.00 -11.66
CA LEU A 305 -15.44 8.56 -10.31
C LEU A 305 -14.53 9.81 -10.34
N PRO A 306 -14.89 10.88 -11.09
CA PRO A 306 -14.01 12.04 -11.34
C PRO A 306 -13.53 12.73 -10.07
N ALA A 307 -14.40 12.90 -9.07
CA ALA A 307 -14.02 13.54 -7.81
C ALA A 307 -13.02 12.69 -6.99
N VAL A 308 -13.11 11.36 -7.07
CA VAL A 308 -12.13 10.46 -6.44
C VAL A 308 -10.81 10.55 -7.18
N PHE A 309 -10.84 10.52 -8.51
CA PHE A 309 -9.65 10.65 -9.35
C PHE A 309 -8.88 11.95 -9.05
N GLU A 310 -9.57 13.09 -8.93
CA GLU A 310 -8.93 14.37 -8.61
C GLU A 310 -8.26 14.37 -7.22
N GLN A 311 -8.92 13.80 -6.21
CA GLN A 311 -8.31 13.63 -4.88
C GLN A 311 -7.08 12.74 -4.93
N PHE A 312 -7.08 11.72 -5.78
CA PHE A 312 -5.94 10.81 -5.94
C PHE A 312 -4.79 11.47 -6.70
N CYS A 313 -5.05 12.30 -7.70
CA CYS A 313 -4.01 13.11 -8.33
C CYS A 313 -3.33 14.03 -7.32
N ALA A 314 -4.11 14.67 -6.44
CA ALA A 314 -3.58 15.51 -5.36
C ALA A 314 -2.79 14.70 -4.33
N PHE A 315 -3.28 13.51 -3.95
CA PHE A 315 -2.61 12.64 -2.98
C PHE A 315 -1.31 12.05 -3.54
N PHE A 316 -1.35 11.40 -4.69
CA PHE A 316 -0.19 10.79 -5.36
C PHE A 316 0.72 11.80 -6.06
N ARG A 317 0.30 13.06 -6.17
CA ARG A 317 1.00 14.17 -6.84
C ARG A 317 1.32 13.89 -8.31
N GLU A 318 0.43 13.17 -8.97
CA GLU A 318 0.60 12.68 -10.34
C GLU A 318 -0.73 12.56 -11.06
N ASP A 319 -0.79 12.88 -12.36
CA ASP A 319 -1.89 12.46 -13.25
C ASP A 319 -1.46 11.20 -14.03
N THR A 320 -2.05 10.06 -13.69
CA THR A 320 -1.69 8.75 -14.26
C THR A 320 -2.22 8.51 -15.67
N ARG A 321 -3.14 9.34 -16.19
CA ARG A 321 -3.64 9.23 -17.59
C ARG A 321 -2.55 9.58 -18.61
N HIS A 322 -1.69 10.54 -18.27
CA HIS A 322 -0.64 11.03 -19.18
C HIS A 322 0.77 10.99 -18.58
N PHE A 323 0.92 10.38 -17.39
CA PHE A 323 2.12 10.43 -16.55
C PHE A 323 2.75 11.84 -16.54
N ALA A 324 2.12 12.74 -15.81
CA ALA A 324 2.62 14.08 -15.60
C ALA A 324 2.59 14.42 -14.10
N ASP A 325 3.49 15.30 -13.67
CA ASP A 325 3.37 15.90 -12.34
C ASP A 325 1.99 16.56 -12.24
N TRP A 326 1.27 16.29 -11.14
CA TRP A 326 -0.03 16.91 -10.93
C TRP A 326 0.13 18.40 -10.64
N ILE A 327 -0.58 19.22 -11.42
CA ILE A 327 -0.72 20.66 -11.19
C ILE A 327 -2.16 20.87 -10.70
N PRO A 328 -2.39 21.38 -9.48
CA PRO A 328 -3.74 21.61 -8.99
C PRO A 328 -4.48 22.59 -9.91
N PRO A 329 -5.78 22.39 -10.17
CA PRO A 329 -6.57 23.37 -10.89
C PRO A 329 -6.56 24.71 -10.15
N GLU A 330 -6.51 25.82 -10.90
CA GLU A 330 -6.65 27.16 -10.33
C GLU A 330 -7.97 27.23 -9.53
N PRO A 331 -7.98 27.83 -8.32
CA PRO A 331 -9.19 27.94 -7.54
C PRO A 331 -10.26 28.70 -8.33
N GLU A 332 -11.46 28.13 -8.44
CA GLU A 332 -12.61 28.87 -8.96
C GLU A 332 -12.89 30.07 -8.04
N GLU A 333 -12.84 31.29 -8.60
CA GLU A 333 -13.05 32.57 -7.89
C GLU A 333 -14.47 32.74 -7.32
#